data_AF-A0A1I8B8F1-F1
#
_entry.id   AF-A0A1I8B8F1-F1
#
_cell.length_a   1.000
_cell.length_b   1.000
_cell.length_c   1.000
_cell.angle_alpha   90.00
_cell.angle_beta   90.00
_cell.angle_gamma   90.00
#
_symmetry.space_group_name_H-M   'P 1'
#
loop_
_entity.id
_entity.type
_entity.pdbx_description
1 polymer ?
#
loop_
_entity_poly.entity_id
_entity_poly.type
_entity_poly.pdbx_seq_one_letter_code
_entity_poly.pdbx_strand_id
1 'polypeptide(L)'
;MEVRVRFIHEFELGHSAKETWRNLCRSMGEDVVSYATTKRWFKKFREGQEDLNNKERLGRPPRVDMNAVLTLIETVPTMTTHMLAESTAHTCKLTEFYLKLESKFERVDGCLMN
;
A
#
# COMPACT_ATOMS: atom_id res chain seq x y z
N MET A 1 -0.78 11.31 14.78
CA MET A 1 -1.86 10.39 15.22
C MET A 1 -3.07 11.11 15.82
N GLU A 2 -2.95 12.39 16.20
CA GLU A 2 -3.99 13.12 16.97
C GLU A 2 -5.35 13.29 16.25
N VAL A 3 -5.35 13.56 14.94
CA VAL A 3 -6.58 13.88 14.20
C VAL A 3 -7.56 12.70 14.09
N ARG A 4 -7.04 11.46 13.99
CA ARG A 4 -7.88 10.26 13.88
C ARG A 4 -8.60 9.94 15.20
N VAL A 5 -7.93 10.18 16.33
CA VAL A 5 -8.53 10.05 17.67
C VAL A 5 -9.64 11.07 17.85
N ARG A 6 -9.49 12.30 17.36
CA ARG A 6 -10.59 13.27 17.39
C ARG A 6 -11.76 12.87 16.50
N PHE A 7 -11.49 12.26 15.33
CA PHE A 7 -12.58 11.76 14.48
C PHE A 7 -13.44 10.71 15.16
N ILE A 8 -12.83 9.76 15.88
CA ILE A 8 -13.61 8.72 16.56
C ILE A 8 -14.40 9.30 17.74
N HIS A 9 -13.76 10.17 18.53
CA HIS A 9 -14.43 10.84 19.64
C HIS A 9 -15.67 11.63 19.19
N GLU A 10 -15.54 12.43 18.13
CA GLU A 10 -16.66 13.22 17.58
C GLU A 10 -17.75 12.33 16.97
N PHE A 11 -17.37 11.17 16.41
CA PHE A 11 -18.32 10.19 15.89
C PHE A 11 -19.11 9.51 17.02
N GLU A 12 -18.45 9.16 18.13
CA GLU A 12 -19.08 8.60 19.34
C GLU A 12 -20.03 9.59 20.01
N LEU A 13 -19.73 10.90 19.93
CA LEU A 13 -20.65 11.98 20.35
C LEU A 13 -21.88 12.11 19.44
N GLY A 14 -21.96 11.36 18.34
CA GLY A 14 -23.08 11.39 17.40
C GLY A 14 -23.07 12.57 16.44
N HIS A 15 -21.98 13.34 16.38
CA HIS A 15 -21.88 14.47 15.45
C HIS A 15 -21.81 13.98 13.99
N SER A 16 -22.24 14.82 13.05
CA SER A 16 -22.07 14.54 11.64
C SER A 16 -20.65 14.86 11.16
N ALA A 17 -20.21 14.25 10.05
CA ALA A 17 -18.91 14.53 9.44
C ALA A 17 -18.70 16.03 9.13
N LYS A 18 -19.78 16.79 8.90
CA LYS A 18 -19.72 18.23 8.63
C LYS A 18 -19.48 19.04 9.91
N GLU A 19 -20.13 18.65 11.01
CA GLU A 19 -19.90 19.26 12.33
C GLU A 19 -18.50 18.98 12.82
N THR A 20 -18.07 17.73 12.75
CA THR A 20 -16.71 17.32 13.13
C THR A 20 -15.65 18.07 12.35
N TRP A 21 -15.81 18.23 11.02
CA TRP A 21 -14.87 19.02 10.23
C TRP A 21 -14.79 20.48 10.71
N ARG A 22 -15.92 21.12 11.01
CA ARG A 22 -15.93 22.49 11.54
C ARG A 22 -15.30 22.59 12.93
N ASN A 23 -15.59 21.63 13.81
CA ASN A 23 -15.02 21.57 15.16
C ASN A 23 -13.50 21.41 15.10
N LEU A 24 -13.00 20.59 14.17
CA LEU A 24 -11.58 20.41 13.94
C LEU A 24 -10.92 21.64 13.34
N CYS A 25 -11.52 22.29 12.33
CA CYS A 25 -10.97 23.54 11.79
C CYS A 25 -10.93 24.65 12.86
N ARG A 26 -11.92 24.72 13.74
CA ARG A 26 -11.95 25.69 14.86
C ARG A 26 -10.91 25.40 15.93
N SER A 27 -10.67 24.13 16.26
CA SER A 27 -9.79 23.75 17.38
C SER A 27 -8.32 23.55 16.96
N MET A 28 -8.06 23.13 15.72
CA MET A 28 -6.72 22.78 15.23
C MET A 28 -6.22 23.71 14.12
N GLY A 29 -7.10 24.48 13.47
CA GLY A 29 -6.78 25.32 12.31
C GLY A 29 -7.30 24.76 11.00
N GLU A 30 -7.50 25.64 10.01
CA GLU A 30 -8.21 25.35 8.75
C GLU A 30 -7.51 24.30 7.87
N ASP A 31 -6.17 24.22 7.94
CA ASP A 31 -5.34 23.36 7.08
C ASP A 31 -5.06 21.96 7.66
N VAL A 32 -5.53 21.66 8.88
CA VAL A 32 -5.18 20.39 9.53
C VAL A 32 -5.91 19.21 8.90
N VAL A 33 -7.14 19.40 8.44
CA VAL A 33 -7.91 18.33 7.79
C VAL A 33 -8.92 18.83 6.77
N SER A 34 -8.88 18.23 5.58
CA SER A 34 -9.90 18.45 4.57
C SER A 34 -11.23 17.79 4.94
N TYR A 35 -12.34 18.38 4.51
CA TYR A 35 -13.67 17.78 4.66
C TYR A 35 -13.80 16.40 3.99
N ALA A 36 -13.07 16.18 2.87
CA ALA A 36 -13.03 14.88 2.19
C ALA A 36 -12.41 13.79 3.09
N THR A 37 -11.34 14.13 3.81
CA THR A 37 -10.71 13.24 4.78
C THR A 37 -11.69 12.88 5.90
N THR A 38 -12.39 13.86 6.47
CA THR A 38 -13.40 13.63 7.51
C THR A 38 -14.50 12.69 7.04
N LYS A 39 -15.07 12.92 5.84
CA LYS A 39 -16.10 12.02 5.27
C LYS A 39 -15.60 10.59 5.09
N ARG A 40 -14.35 10.41 4.67
CA ARG A 40 -13.77 9.06 4.49
C ARG A 40 -13.65 8.31 5.82
N TRP A 41 -13.26 8.99 6.90
CA TRP A 41 -13.22 8.38 8.24
C TRP A 41 -14.60 8.03 8.76
N PHE A 42 -15.57 8.94 8.62
CA PHE A 42 -16.95 8.69 9.02
C PHE A 42 -17.62 7.55 8.23
N LYS A 43 -17.19 7.31 6.99
CA LYS A 43 -17.62 6.12 6.24
C LYS A 43 -17.05 4.85 6.88
N LYS A 44 -15.74 4.83 7.19
CA LYS A 44 -15.08 3.69 7.83
C LYS A 44 -15.68 3.32 9.19
N PHE A 45 -15.98 4.30 10.02
CA PHE A 45 -16.57 4.04 11.35
C PHE A 45 -17.97 3.44 11.23
N ARG A 46 -18.78 3.91 10.27
CA ARG A 46 -20.08 3.28 9.98
C ARG A 46 -19.96 1.85 9.43
N GLU A 47 -18.82 1.51 8.83
CA GLU A 47 -18.49 0.15 8.36
C GLU A 47 -17.82 -0.70 9.45
N GLY A 48 -17.73 -0.22 10.70
CA GLY A 48 -17.11 -0.93 11.82
C GLY A 48 -15.58 -1.00 11.77
N GLN A 49 -14.93 -0.19 10.92
CA GLN A 49 -13.47 -0.12 10.85
C GLN A 49 -12.93 0.90 11.85
N GLU A 50 -12.66 0.44 13.07
CA GLU A 50 -12.12 1.25 14.17
C GLU A 50 -10.59 1.32 14.20
N ASP A 51 -9.89 0.65 13.29
CA ASP A 51 -8.43 0.71 13.17
C ASP A 51 -7.95 2.14 12.86
N LEU A 52 -7.61 2.87 13.92
CA LEU A 52 -7.00 4.21 13.85
C LEU A 52 -5.55 4.13 13.35
N ASN A 53 -4.95 2.95 13.41
CA ASN A 53 -3.61 2.73 12.88
C ASN A 53 -3.58 2.83 11.36
N ASN A 54 -2.51 3.44 10.86
CA ASN A 54 -2.26 3.35 9.44
C ASN A 54 -1.89 1.89 9.17
N LYS A 55 -2.76 1.15 8.46
CA LYS A 55 -2.38 -0.15 7.91
C LYS A 55 -1.02 0.05 7.26
N GLU A 56 -0.10 -0.87 7.54
CA GLU A 56 1.22 -0.85 6.94
C GLU A 56 1.04 -0.59 5.45
N ARG A 57 1.60 0.52 4.98
CA ARG A 57 1.64 0.74 3.54
C ARG A 57 2.57 -0.35 3.05
N LEU A 58 2.02 -1.36 2.39
CA LEU A 58 2.82 -2.22 1.52
C LEU A 58 3.43 -1.29 0.48
N GLY A 59 4.63 -0.80 0.79
CA GLY A 59 5.38 0.10 -0.05
C GLY A 59 5.94 -0.65 -1.24
N ARG A 60 7.05 -0.15 -1.78
CA ARG A 60 7.86 -0.96 -2.68
C ARG A 60 8.25 -2.25 -1.93
N PRO A 61 8.01 -3.44 -2.50
CA PRO A 61 8.44 -4.67 -1.85
C PRO A 61 9.95 -4.65 -1.57
N PRO A 62 10.40 -5.33 -0.50
CA PRO A 62 11.84 -5.47 -0.22
C PRO A 62 12.56 -5.99 -1.47
N ARG A 63 13.83 -5.56 -1.65
CA ARG A 63 14.66 -6.02 -2.77
C ARG A 63 14.70 -7.55 -2.73
N VAL A 64 14.02 -8.16 -3.70
CA VAL A 64 14.19 -9.57 -4.02
C VAL A 64 15.62 -9.76 -4.51
N ASP A 65 16.28 -10.82 -4.05
CA ASP A 65 17.56 -11.23 -4.62
C ASP A 65 17.30 -11.82 -6.02
N MET A 66 17.43 -10.97 -7.03
CA MET A 66 17.15 -11.34 -8.42
C MET A 66 18.10 -12.45 -8.90
N ASN A 67 19.32 -12.53 -8.37
CA ASN A 67 20.25 -13.59 -8.74
C ASN A 67 19.72 -14.95 -8.28
N ALA A 68 19.16 -15.04 -7.07
CA ALA A 68 18.55 -16.26 -6.56
C ALA A 68 17.34 -16.70 -7.41
N VAL A 69 16.51 -15.74 -7.85
CA VAL A 69 15.36 -16.01 -8.73
C VAL A 69 15.83 -16.50 -10.11
N LEU A 70 16.82 -15.84 -10.71
CA LEU A 70 17.36 -16.20 -12.02
C LEU A 70 18.00 -17.59 -11.99
N THR A 71 18.82 -17.90 -10.97
CA THR A 71 19.39 -19.24 -10.80
C THR A 71 18.31 -20.32 -10.69
N LEU A 72 17.19 -20.04 -10.03
CA LEU A 72 16.07 -20.99 -9.93
C LEU A 72 15.35 -21.22 -11.27
N ILE A 73 15.22 -20.18 -12.09
CA ILE A 73 14.63 -20.28 -13.44
C ILE A 73 15.56 -21.04 -14.39
N GLU A 74 16.88 -20.78 -14.32
CA GLU A 74 17.88 -21.46 -15.12
C GLU A 74 18.01 -22.95 -14.75
N THR A 75 17.93 -23.27 -13.45
CA THR A 75 18.00 -24.66 -12.96
C THR A 75 16.73 -25.46 -13.25
N VAL A 76 15.56 -24.82 -13.19
CA VAL A 76 14.27 -25.46 -13.48
C VAL A 76 13.41 -24.54 -14.37
N PRO A 77 13.60 -24.57 -15.69
CA PRO A 77 12.90 -23.67 -16.62
C PRO A 77 11.39 -23.92 -16.70
N THR A 78 10.89 -25.04 -16.17
CA THR A 78 9.46 -25.35 -16.06
C THR A 78 8.84 -24.88 -14.74
N MET A 79 9.59 -24.17 -13.90
CA MET A 79 9.11 -23.77 -12.58
C MET A 79 8.04 -22.68 -12.69
N THR A 80 6.90 -22.91 -12.04
CA THR A 80 5.79 -21.96 -12.06
C THR A 80 6.06 -20.80 -11.10
N THR A 81 5.39 -19.67 -11.33
CA THR A 81 5.48 -18.48 -10.46
C THR A 81 5.14 -18.78 -8.99
N HIS A 82 4.28 -19.78 -8.74
CA HIS A 82 3.96 -20.27 -7.40
C HIS A 82 5.14 -20.98 -6.73
N MET A 83 5.80 -21.90 -7.44
CA MET A 83 6.97 -22.61 -6.91
C MET A 83 8.17 -21.68 -6.72
N LEU A 84 8.32 -20.66 -7.56
CA LEU A 84 9.30 -19.57 -7.38
C LEU A 84 9.04 -18.75 -6.12
N ALA A 85 7.77 -18.44 -5.84
CA ALA A 85 7.37 -17.69 -4.65
C ALA A 85 7.65 -18.49 -3.36
N GLU A 86 7.33 -19.80 -3.36
CA GLU A 86 7.60 -20.69 -2.23
C GLU A 86 9.11 -20.86 -1.97
N SER A 87 9.90 -21.06 -3.03
CA SER A 87 11.35 -21.25 -2.91
C SER A 87 12.11 -19.98 -2.49
N THR A 88 11.58 -18.79 -2.80
CA THR A 88 12.19 -17.51 -2.43
C THR A 88 11.56 -16.87 -1.19
N ALA A 89 10.63 -17.55 -0.52
CA ALA A 89 9.87 -17.02 0.62
C ALA A 89 9.21 -15.65 0.33
N HIS A 90 8.70 -15.48 -0.89
CA HIS A 90 8.05 -14.27 -1.36
C HIS A 90 6.62 -14.57 -1.83
N THR A 91 5.78 -13.55 -1.99
CA THR A 91 4.42 -13.76 -2.52
C THR A 91 4.44 -13.81 -4.05
N CYS A 92 3.57 -14.61 -4.67
CA CYS A 92 3.49 -14.78 -6.14
C CYS A 92 3.33 -13.44 -6.91
N LYS A 93 2.73 -12.43 -6.28
CA LYS A 93 2.56 -11.09 -6.86
C LYS A 93 3.88 -10.34 -7.00
N LEU A 94 4.87 -10.63 -6.14
CA LEU A 94 6.21 -10.05 -6.22
C LEU A 94 6.98 -10.69 -7.36
N THR A 95 7.00 -12.03 -7.44
CA THR A 95 7.69 -12.75 -8.52
C THR A 95 7.15 -12.36 -9.90
N GLU A 96 5.83 -12.25 -10.06
CA GLU A 96 5.21 -11.75 -11.32
C GLU A 96 5.58 -10.30 -11.65
N PHE A 97 5.63 -9.40 -10.65
CA PHE A 97 6.05 -8.02 -10.85
C PHE A 97 7.50 -7.93 -11.33
N TYR A 98 8.40 -8.75 -10.76
CA TYR A 98 9.82 -8.80 -11.11
C TYR A 98 10.08 -9.40 -12.48
N LEU A 99 9.45 -10.52 -12.84
CA LEU A 99 9.53 -11.10 -14.19
C LEU A 99 9.07 -10.09 -15.27
N LYS A 100 8.04 -9.30 -14.95
CA LYS A 100 7.54 -8.24 -15.82
C LYS A 100 8.47 -7.01 -15.89
N LEU A 101 9.33 -6.81 -14.89
CA LEU A 101 10.39 -5.80 -14.93
C LEU A 101 11.59 -6.28 -15.74
N GLU A 102 12.00 -7.54 -15.64
CA GLU A 102 13.09 -8.12 -16.45
C GLU A 102 12.74 -8.17 -17.93
N SER A 103 11.53 -8.62 -18.29
CA SER A 103 11.05 -8.58 -19.68
C SER A 103 10.98 -7.15 -20.25
N LYS A 104 10.89 -6.13 -19.37
CA LYS A 104 11.02 -4.72 -19.75
C LYS A 104 12.47 -4.26 -19.80
N PHE A 105 13.36 -4.81 -18.98
CA PHE A 105 14.78 -4.50 -18.95
C PHE A 105 15.50 -5.06 -20.19
N GLU A 106 15.21 -6.31 -20.58
CA GLU A 106 15.69 -6.91 -21.84
C GLU A 106 15.20 -6.15 -23.09
N ARG A 107 14.07 -5.45 -23.01
CA ARG A 107 13.57 -4.60 -24.11
C ARG A 107 14.22 -3.22 -24.18
N VAL A 108 15.07 -2.83 -23.22
CA VAL A 108 15.69 -1.50 -23.17
C VAL A 108 17.14 -1.49 -23.69
N ASP A 109 17.80 -2.65 -23.84
CA ASP A 109 19.16 -2.73 -24.42
C ASP A 109 19.19 -2.81 -25.96
N GLY A 110 18.21 -2.19 -26.62
CA GLY A 110 18.24 -1.92 -28.05
C GLY A 110 18.93 -0.60 -28.39
N CYS A 111 20.17 -0.37 -27.93
CA CYS A 111 20.99 0.75 -28.40
C CYS A 111 22.51 0.47 -28.30
N LEU A 112 23.03 -0.09 -29.40
CA LEU A 112 24.40 -0.14 -29.97
C LEU A 112 25.65 0.17 -29.10
N MET A 113 26.60 -0.76 -29.12
CA MET A 113 27.96 -0.69 -29.77
C MET A 113 28.75 -1.94 -29.30
N ASN A 114 29.32 -2.85 -30.11
CA ASN A 114 29.79 -2.91 -31.50
C ASN A 114 29.39 -4.25 -32.15
#